data_AF-A0A3C0FY15-F1
#
_entry.id   AF-A0A3C0FY15-F1
#
_cell.length_a   1.000
_cell.length_b   1.000
_cell.length_c   1.000
_cell.angle_alpha   90.00
_cell.angle_beta   90.00
_cell.angle_gamma   90.00
#
_symmetry.space_group_name_H-M   'P 1'
#
loop_
_entity.id
_entity.type
_entity.pdbx_description
1 polymer ?
#
loop_
_entity_poly.entity_id
_entity_poly.type
_entity_poly.pdbx_seq_one_letter_code
_entity_poly.pdbx_strand_id
1 'polypeptide(L)'
;MDILCKKLKLFALAMLLGFTALAQEKVSKDISKTYPFTNAGELHLENKYGDINIYGWVKNEVSITVNITVTDKKRENAQELLNRIKPVIRHSDKLISV
;
A
#
# COMPACT_ATOMS: atom_id res chain seq x y z
N MET A 1 -27.86 -49.74 3.77
CA MET A 1 -27.71 -48.53 2.95
C MET A 1 -27.49 -47.27 3.82
N ASP A 2 -27.95 -47.29 5.07
CA ASP A 2 -27.95 -46.15 6.01
C ASP A 2 -26.58 -45.70 6.52
N ILE A 3 -25.62 -46.62 6.68
CA ILE A 3 -24.27 -46.31 7.16
C ILE A 3 -23.50 -45.46 6.16
N LEU A 4 -23.70 -45.68 4.85
CA LEU A 4 -23.03 -44.92 3.79
C LEU A 4 -23.54 -43.48 3.74
N CYS A 5 -24.86 -43.28 3.84
CA CYS A 5 -25.47 -41.95 3.93
C CYS A 5 -25.04 -41.19 5.19
N LYS A 6 -24.89 -41.88 6.33
CA LYS A 6 -24.43 -41.26 7.58
C LYS A 6 -22.97 -40.81 7.49
N LYS A 7 -22.10 -41.61 6.85
CA LYS A 7 -20.69 -41.26 6.57
C LYS A 7 -20.58 -40.12 5.57
N LEU A 8 -21.44 -40.09 4.55
CA LEU A 8 -21.48 -39.01 3.56
C LEU A 8 -21.94 -37.68 4.17
N LYS A 9 -22.94 -37.70 5.07
CA LYS A 9 -23.36 -36.52 5.82
C LYS A 9 -22.28 -36.02 6.78
N LEU A 10 -21.53 -36.92 7.42
CA LEU A 10 -20.41 -36.56 8.29
C LEU A 10 -19.24 -35.94 7.50
N PHE A 11 -18.96 -36.47 6.31
CA PHE A 11 -17.94 -35.93 5.41
C PHE A 11 -18.33 -34.55 4.87
N ALA A 12 -19.60 -34.35 4.48
CA ALA A 12 -20.11 -33.05 4.07
C ALA A 12 -20.03 -32.01 5.19
N LEU A 13 -20.34 -32.39 6.44
CA LEU A 13 -20.23 -31.51 7.61
C LEU A 13 -18.76 -31.15 7.92
N ALA A 14 -17.82 -32.08 7.72
CA ALA A 14 -16.38 -31.83 7.90
C ALA A 14 -15.82 -30.86 6.83
N MET A 15 -16.32 -30.94 5.58
CA MET A 15 -15.93 -30.02 4.51
C MET A 15 -16.39 -28.58 4.76
N LEU A 16 -17.54 -28.39 5.42
CA LEU A 16 -18.08 -27.08 5.79
C LEU A 16 -17.25 -26.34 6.85
N LEU A 17 -16.48 -27.06 7.67
CA LEU A 17 -15.61 -26.48 8.71
C LEU A 17 -14.19 -26.14 8.21
N GLY A 18 -13.82 -26.58 7.01
CA GLY A 18 -12.45 -26.49 6.48
C GLY A 18 -12.09 -25.19 5.76
N PHE A 19 -13.05 -24.30 5.49
CA PHE A 19 -12.82 -23.06 4.74
C PHE A 19 -12.75 -21.84 5.64
N THR A 20 -11.74 -21.77 6.52
CA THR A 20 -11.31 -20.45 7.01
C THR A 20 -10.41 -19.84 5.94
N ALA A 21 -11.00 -19.03 5.07
CA ALA A 21 -10.22 -18.21 4.13
C ALA A 21 -9.28 -17.32 4.96
N LEU A 22 -7.97 -17.55 4.84
CA LEU A 22 -6.96 -16.65 5.40
C LEU A 22 -6.94 -15.37 4.56
N ALA A 23 -7.91 -14.48 4.81
CA ALA A 23 -7.92 -13.16 4.20
C ALA A 23 -6.67 -12.40 4.69
N GLN A 24 -5.90 -11.86 3.73
CA GLN A 24 -4.83 -10.92 4.07
C GLN A 24 -5.46 -9.55 4.27
N GLU A 25 -5.14 -8.94 5.39
CA GLU A 25 -5.50 -7.56 5.71
C GLU A 25 -4.63 -6.62 4.89
N LYS A 26 -5.25 -5.56 4.35
CA LYS A 26 -4.58 -4.52 3.57
C LYS A 26 -4.78 -3.18 4.27
N VAL A 27 -3.69 -2.47 4.50
CA VAL A 27 -3.70 -1.09 5.01
C VAL A 27 -2.94 -0.18 4.06
N SER A 28 -3.36 1.08 3.97
CA SER A 28 -2.71 2.07 3.11
C SER A 28 -2.56 3.41 3.81
N LYS A 29 -1.62 4.22 3.33
CA LYS A 29 -1.52 5.63 3.66
C LYS A 29 -1.07 6.44 2.46
N ASP A 30 -1.58 7.66 2.42
CA ASP A 30 -1.31 8.59 1.34
C ASP A 30 -0.63 9.82 1.92
N ILE A 31 0.46 10.23 1.28
CA ILE A 31 1.21 11.43 1.63
C ILE A 31 1.18 12.35 0.41
N SER A 32 0.51 13.49 0.56
CA SER A 32 0.42 14.52 -0.47
C SER A 32 1.11 15.78 0.02
N LYS A 33 2.08 16.26 -0.77
CA LYS A 33 2.81 17.51 -0.53
C LYS A 33 2.90 18.30 -1.81
N THR A 34 2.62 19.59 -1.72
CA THR A 34 2.76 20.53 -2.85
C THR A 34 3.72 21.62 -2.44
N TYR A 35 4.68 21.89 -3.32
CA TYR A 35 5.69 22.92 -3.12
C TYR A 35 5.63 23.91 -4.28
N PRO A 36 5.71 25.23 -4.01
CA PRO A 36 5.89 26.20 -5.07
C PRO A 36 7.25 25.94 -5.75
N PHE A 37 7.26 25.99 -7.07
CA PHE A 37 8.44 25.73 -7.89
C PHE A 37 8.54 26.81 -8.97
N THR A 38 8.88 28.02 -8.52
CA THR A 38 8.84 29.25 -9.31
C THR A 38 10.17 29.55 -10.02
N ASN A 39 11.24 28.86 -9.66
CA ASN A 39 12.58 29.04 -10.21
C ASN A 39 13.04 27.78 -10.95
N ALA A 40 14.03 27.92 -11.84
CA ALA A 40 14.71 26.79 -12.50
C ALA A 40 15.46 25.92 -11.48
N GLY A 41 14.70 25.13 -10.72
CA GLY A 41 15.19 24.21 -9.73
C GLY A 41 15.36 22.80 -10.29
N GLU A 42 15.89 21.92 -9.46
CA GLU A 42 16.11 20.53 -9.78
C GLU A 42 15.15 19.64 -8.97
N LEU A 43 14.66 18.57 -9.60
CA LEU A 43 13.89 17.51 -8.94
C LEU A 43 14.76 16.26 -8.88
N HIS A 44 15.16 15.88 -7.67
CA HIS A 44 15.85 14.62 -7.40
C HIS A 44 14.83 13.60 -6.92
N LEU A 45 14.79 12.46 -7.59
CA LEU A 45 13.87 11.39 -7.27
C LEU A 45 14.64 10.08 -7.09
N GLU A 46 14.58 9.53 -5.89
CA GLU A 46 15.15 8.23 -5.56
C GLU A 46 14.04 7.29 -5.13
N ASN A 47 13.78 6.26 -5.93
CA ASN A 47 12.82 5.23 -5.59
C ASN A 47 13.49 3.88 -5.45
N LYS A 48 13.35 3.28 -4.26
CA LYS A 48 13.83 1.93 -4.00
C LYS A 48 12.83 0.85 -4.41
N TYR A 49 11.52 1.11 -4.28
CA TYR A 49 10.46 0.12 -4.47
C TYR A 49 9.16 0.77 -4.96
N GLY A 50 8.48 0.13 -5.91
CA GLY A 50 7.21 0.62 -6.48
C GLY A 50 7.40 1.40 -7.76
N ASP A 51 6.33 2.03 -8.23
CA ASP A 51 6.30 2.72 -9.52
C ASP A 51 6.37 4.25 -9.37
N ILE A 52 7.09 4.89 -10.29
CA ILE A 52 7.11 6.34 -10.43
C ILE A 52 6.29 6.72 -11.65
N ASN A 53 5.36 7.66 -11.47
CA ASN A 53 4.66 8.32 -12.58
C ASN A 53 4.91 9.82 -12.49
N ILE A 54 5.42 10.42 -13.57
CA ILE A 54 5.70 11.86 -13.67
C ILE A 54 4.76 12.46 -14.71
N TYR A 55 4.05 13.51 -14.31
CA TYR A 55 3.13 14.24 -15.16
C TYR A 55 3.53 15.71 -15.21
N GLY A 56 3.67 16.27 -16.42
CA GLY A 56 3.95 17.69 -16.62
C GLY A 56 2.67 18.52 -16.68
N TRP A 57 2.73 19.78 -16.23
CA TRP A 57 1.64 20.75 -16.32
C TRP A 57 2.16 22.19 -16.44
N VAL A 58 1.24 23.16 -16.59
CA VAL A 58 1.55 24.59 -16.74
C VAL A 58 1.66 25.37 -15.41
N LYS A 59 1.45 24.72 -14.27
CA LYS A 59 1.50 25.38 -12.95
C LYS A 59 2.93 25.50 -12.43
N ASN A 60 3.21 26.60 -11.71
CA ASN A 60 4.49 26.85 -11.04
C ASN A 60 4.60 26.13 -9.68
N GLU A 61 4.23 24.85 -9.65
CA GLU A 61 4.25 24.01 -8.45
C GLU A 61 4.63 22.57 -8.80
N VAL A 62 5.22 21.87 -7.83
CA VAL A 62 5.42 20.42 -7.89
C VAL A 62 4.53 19.80 -6.82
N SER A 63 3.66 18.86 -7.22
CA SER A 63 2.88 18.05 -6.29
C SER A 63 3.42 16.63 -6.29
N ILE A 64 3.66 16.12 -5.09
CA ILE A 64 4.18 14.78 -4.83
C ILE A 64 3.09 14.03 -4.07
N THR A 65 2.69 12.89 -4.63
CA THR A 65 1.77 11.95 -3.98
C THR A 65 2.45 10.61 -3.84
N VAL A 66 2.60 10.15 -2.60
CA VAL A 66 3.17 8.84 -2.27
C VAL A 66 2.06 7.98 -1.68
N ASN A 67 1.68 6.93 -2.41
CA ASN A 67 0.69 5.94 -1.97
C ASN A 67 1.45 4.71 -1.48
N ILE A 68 1.25 4.33 -0.22
CA ILE A 68 1.93 3.18 0.37
C ILE A 68 0.87 2.18 0.79
N THR A 69 0.99 0.94 0.31
CA THR A 69 0.10 -0.17 0.67
C THR A 69 0.91 -1.30 1.29
N VAL A 70 0.41 -1.85 2.40
CA VAL A 70 1.00 -3.00 3.08
C VAL A 70 -0.07 -4.05 3.29
N THR A 71 0.28 -5.32 3.08
CA THR A 71 -0.59 -6.47 3.35
C THR A 71 0.05 -7.41 4.36
N ASP A 72 -0.72 -7.84 5.35
CA ASP A 72 -0.31 -8.87 6.33
C ASP A 72 -1.53 -9.72 6.72
N LYS A 73 -1.31 -10.88 7.35
CA LYS A 73 -2.41 -11.71 7.88
C LYS A 73 -3.12 -11.06 9.07
N LYS A 74 -2.45 -10.15 9.77
CA LYS A 74 -3.01 -9.40 10.90
C LYS A 74 -2.95 -7.90 10.63
N ARG A 75 -4.08 -7.21 10.78
CA ARG A 75 -4.17 -5.77 10.54
C ARG A 75 -3.19 -4.97 11.41
N GLU A 76 -2.96 -5.38 12.66
CA GLU A 76 -2.04 -4.72 13.59
C GLU A 76 -0.60 -4.75 13.07
N ASN A 77 -0.16 -5.91 12.59
CA ASN A 77 1.16 -6.08 11.98
C ASN A 77 1.29 -5.24 10.70
N ALA A 78 0.26 -5.28 9.85
CA ALA A 78 0.23 -4.48 8.62
C ALA A 78 0.37 -2.99 8.94
N GLN A 79 -0.31 -2.52 9.98
CA GLN A 79 -0.25 -1.13 10.44
C GLN A 79 1.12 -0.76 11.03
N GLU A 80 1.73 -1.65 11.82
CA GLU A 80 3.08 -1.43 12.35
C GLU A 80 4.11 -1.29 11.22
N LEU A 81 4.07 -2.19 10.23
CA LEU A 81 4.90 -2.13 9.04
C LEU A 81 4.65 -0.85 8.24
N LEU A 82 3.38 -0.48 8.05
CA LEU A 82 3.01 0.77 7.37
C LEU A 82 3.57 2.01 8.07
N ASN A 83 3.57 2.02 9.40
CA ASN A 83 4.09 3.13 10.21
C ASN A 83 5.62 3.26 10.14
N ARG A 84 6.33 2.16 9.88
CA ARG A 84 7.79 2.13 9.71
C ARG A 84 8.24 2.75 8.39
N ILE A 85 7.42 2.69 7.34
CA ILE A 85 7.74 3.25 6.03
C ILE A 85 7.62 4.78 6.12
N LYS A 86 8.70 5.54 5.99
CA LYS A 86 8.63 7.01 6.03
C LYS A 86 9.36 7.59 4.82
N PRO A 87 8.63 8.05 3.79
CA PRO A 87 9.23 8.79 2.69
C PRO A 87 9.90 10.06 3.23
N VAL A 88 11.09 10.36 2.70
CA VAL A 88 11.88 11.52 3.11
C VAL A 88 11.78 12.57 2.00
N ILE A 89 10.92 13.55 2.21
CA ILE A 89 10.77 14.66 1.26
C ILE A 89 11.53 15.86 1.81
N ARG A 90 12.51 16.35 1.05
CA ARG A 90 13.29 17.55 1.35
C ARG A 90 13.00 18.61 0.31
N HIS A 91 12.82 19.84 0.77
CA HIS A 91 12.56 20.98 -0.09
C HIS A 91 13.44 22.16 0.32
N SER A 92 14.02 22.81 -0.67
CA SER A 92 14.63 24.13 -0.62
C SER A 92 14.21 24.94 -1.85
N ASP A 93 14.54 26.22 -1.90
CA ASP A 93 14.16 27.15 -2.97
C ASP A 93 14.56 26.69 -4.39
N LYS A 94 15.55 25.79 -4.51
CA LYS A 94 16.09 25.31 -5.78
C LYS A 94 16.09 23.79 -5.94
N LEU A 95 15.77 23.03 -4.90
CA LEU A 95 15.86 21.58 -4.93
C LEU A 95 14.65 20.95 -4.22
N ILE A 96 14.01 20.03 -4.92
CA ILE A 96 13.07 19.09 -4.32
C ILE A 96 13.69 17.70 -4.42
N SER A 97 13.83 17.02 -3.29
CA SER A 97 14.36 15.65 -3.22
C SER A 97 13.34 14.75 -2.55
N VAL A 98 13.05 13.62 -3.21
CA VAL A 98 12.01 12.65 -2.82
C VAL A 98 12.55 11.23 -2.91
#